data_AF-A0A923TLC4-F1
#
_entry.id   AF-A0A923TLC4-F1
#
_cell.length_a   1.000
_cell.length_b   1.000
_cell.length_c   1.000
_cell.angle_alpha   90.00
_cell.angle_beta   90.00
_cell.angle_gamma   90.00
#
_symmetry.space_group_name_H-M   'P 1'
#
loop_
_entity.id
_entity.type
_entity.pdbx_description
1 polymer ?
#
loop_
_entity_poly.entity_id
_entity_poly.type
_entity_poly.pdbx_seq_one_letter_code
_entity_poly.pdbx_strand_id
1 'polypeptide(L)'
;PLRVRAAGFSTPDAATPALPPDGLPVGAGLGAPREISHLRLAGTGTVLTLAVDTASSVGDAAVRACPHRTADWKAGRPQAVVPFDGADCVPGVRTGDVVSFNLAGFSDRAGPAGFALVVAPTTATVSATFRLVLRPTAPGAMS
;
A
#
# COMPACT_ATOMS: atom_id res chain seq x y z
N PRO A 1 -2.82 10.89 -15.10
CA PRO A 1 -2.73 9.61 -14.34
C PRO A 1 -2.26 9.90 -12.90
N LEU A 2 -2.65 9.07 -11.93
CA LEU A 2 -2.09 9.15 -10.57
C LEU A 2 -0.64 8.66 -10.57
N ARG A 3 0.21 9.31 -9.77
CA ARG A 3 1.62 8.95 -9.59
C ARG A 3 2.00 9.03 -8.13
N VAL A 4 2.90 8.17 -7.68
CA VAL A 4 3.45 8.26 -6.32
C VAL A 4 4.38 9.47 -6.22
N ARG A 5 4.07 10.40 -5.31
CA ARG A 5 4.87 11.59 -4.99
C ARG A 5 5.80 11.33 -3.81
N ALA A 6 5.31 10.58 -2.81
CA ALA A 6 6.08 10.22 -1.63
C ALA A 6 5.65 8.84 -1.14
N ALA A 7 6.60 8.08 -0.61
CA ALA A 7 6.37 6.75 -0.06
C ALA A 7 7.07 6.60 1.29
N GLY A 8 6.43 5.87 2.20
CA GLY A 8 6.95 5.46 3.50
C GLY A 8 6.50 4.02 3.79
N PHE A 9 7.04 3.40 4.84
CA PHE A 9 6.50 2.13 5.31
C PHE A 9 6.56 2.08 6.84
N SER A 10 5.64 1.34 7.44
CA SER A 10 5.66 1.05 8.87
C SER A 10 5.63 -0.43 9.17
N THR A 11 6.29 -0.80 10.26
CA THR A 11 6.29 -2.15 10.83
C THR A 11 6.04 -2.06 12.34
N PRO A 12 5.59 -3.15 13.00
CA PRO A 12 5.43 -3.16 14.46
C PRO A 12 6.71 -2.89 15.24
N ASP A 13 7.88 -3.23 14.70
CA ASP A 13 9.16 -3.16 15.39
C ASP A 13 10.05 -1.96 14.98
N ALA A 14 9.67 -1.20 13.94
CA ALA A 14 10.38 -0.04 13.37
C ALA A 14 11.89 -0.24 13.07
N ALA A 15 12.42 -1.43 13.32
CA ALA A 15 13.83 -1.79 13.26
C ALA A 15 14.23 -2.31 11.87
N THR A 16 13.27 -2.49 10.95
CA THR A 16 13.56 -2.96 9.59
C THR A 16 14.26 -1.85 8.79
N PRO A 17 15.40 -2.11 8.12
CA PRO A 17 16.44 -1.07 7.96
C PRO A 17 16.19 0.02 6.91
N ALA A 18 15.28 -0.20 5.95
CA ALA A 18 14.97 0.78 4.90
C ALA A 18 13.75 0.33 4.11
N LEU A 19 13.13 1.26 3.38
CA LEU A 19 12.20 0.91 2.31
C LEU A 19 12.97 -0.02 1.35
N PRO A 20 12.39 -1.13 0.87
CA PRO A 20 12.97 -1.86 -0.23
C PRO A 20 13.29 -0.86 -1.35
N PRO A 21 14.51 -0.86 -1.91
CA PRO A 21 14.91 0.12 -2.93
C PRO A 21 13.99 0.11 -4.16
N ASP A 22 13.20 -0.95 -4.28
CA ASP A 22 12.47 -1.36 -5.44
C ASP A 22 10.94 -1.42 -5.25
N GLY A 23 10.38 -0.99 -4.10
CA GLY A 23 8.93 -0.79 -4.05
C GLY A 23 8.30 -0.73 -2.67
N LEU A 24 6.98 -0.82 -2.68
CA LEU A 24 6.09 -0.57 -1.55
C LEU A 24 5.72 -1.90 -0.88
N PRO A 25 6.35 -2.26 0.26
CA PRO A 25 6.06 -3.51 0.95
C PRO A 25 4.68 -3.46 1.61
N VAL A 26 3.86 -4.46 1.34
CA VAL A 26 2.59 -4.68 2.01
C VAL A 26 2.54 -6.12 2.45
N GLY A 27 2.39 -6.34 3.75
CA GLY A 27 2.56 -7.67 4.30
C GLY A 27 1.83 -7.92 5.60
N ALA A 28 1.57 -9.19 5.86
CA ALA A 28 0.93 -9.68 7.06
C ALA A 28 1.67 -10.92 7.58
N GLY A 29 1.60 -11.15 8.88
CA GLY A 29 2.14 -12.34 9.51
C GLY A 29 1.29 -12.70 10.73
N LEU A 30 0.86 -13.97 10.79
CA LEU A 30 -0.02 -14.50 11.85
C LEU A 30 -1.32 -13.69 11.98
N GLY A 31 -1.97 -13.38 10.86
CA GLY A 31 -3.25 -12.65 10.83
C GLY A 31 -3.19 -11.14 11.10
N ALA A 32 -2.01 -10.56 11.36
CA ALA A 32 -1.84 -9.12 11.60
C ALA A 32 -0.98 -8.45 10.50
N PRO A 33 -1.28 -7.20 10.10
CA PRO A 33 -0.40 -6.42 9.24
C PRO A 33 1.00 -6.30 9.86
N ARG A 34 2.01 -6.71 9.11
CA ARG A 34 3.43 -6.65 9.49
C ARG A 34 4.17 -5.55 8.73
N GLU A 35 3.75 -5.28 7.51
CA GLU A 35 4.29 -4.21 6.68
C GLU A 35 3.11 -3.41 6.10
N ILE A 36 3.13 -2.10 6.32
CA ILE A 36 2.14 -1.16 5.80
C ILE A 36 2.89 -0.14 4.97
N SER A 37 2.53 -0.01 3.70
CA SER A 37 3.08 1.06 2.85
C SER A 37 2.23 2.31 2.96
N HIS A 38 2.86 3.48 2.98
CA HIS A 38 2.20 4.78 3.03
C HIS A 38 2.53 5.57 1.78
N LEU A 39 1.55 6.27 1.22
CA LEU A 39 1.66 6.94 -0.07
C LEU A 39 1.03 8.33 -0.06
N ARG A 40 1.73 9.29 -0.66
CA ARG A 40 1.12 10.51 -1.21
C ARG A 40 1.12 10.42 -2.72
N LEU A 41 0.03 10.81 -3.35
CA LEU A 41 -0.06 10.83 -4.80
C LEU A 41 0.06 12.25 -5.36
N ALA A 42 0.30 12.32 -6.65
CA ALA A 42 0.13 13.49 -7.47
C ALA A 42 -0.71 13.14 -8.71
N GLY A 43 -1.22 14.18 -9.37
CA GLY A 43 -2.09 14.04 -10.54
C GLY A 43 -3.58 14.04 -10.19
N THR A 44 -4.41 14.11 -11.23
CA THR A 44 -5.86 14.32 -11.11
C THR A 44 -6.70 13.07 -11.31
N GLY A 45 -6.09 11.95 -11.71
CA GLY A 45 -6.79 10.68 -11.91
C GLY A 45 -7.42 10.15 -10.61
N THR A 46 -8.30 9.16 -10.75
CA THR A 46 -8.93 8.48 -9.62
C THR A 46 -8.44 7.05 -9.44
N VAL A 47 -7.81 6.47 -10.47
CA VAL A 47 -7.29 5.09 -10.42
C VAL A 47 -5.78 5.11 -10.24
N LEU A 48 -5.32 4.47 -9.17
CA LEU A 48 -3.91 4.15 -8.97
C LEU A 48 -3.66 2.73 -9.45
N THR A 49 -2.62 2.55 -10.25
CA THR A 49 -2.20 1.24 -10.74
C THR A 49 -0.77 0.99 -10.29
N LEU A 50 -0.55 -0.19 -9.70
CA LEU A 50 0.75 -0.63 -9.21
C LEU A 50 1.07 -2.01 -9.77
N ALA A 51 2.30 -2.21 -10.22
CA ALA A 51 2.80 -3.51 -10.63
C ALA A 51 3.26 -4.30 -9.39
N VAL A 52 3.00 -5.60 -9.36
CA VAL A 52 3.54 -6.55 -8.41
C VAL A 52 4.92 -6.95 -8.88
N ASP A 53 5.95 -6.60 -8.11
CA ASP A 53 7.34 -6.91 -8.45
C ASP A 53 7.80 -8.23 -7.84
N THR A 54 7.59 -8.39 -6.54
CA THR A 54 7.85 -9.64 -5.83
C THR A 54 6.67 -9.99 -4.93
N ALA A 55 6.34 -11.29 -4.88
CA ALA A 55 5.30 -11.83 -4.04
C ALA A 55 5.83 -13.04 -3.25
N SER A 56 5.85 -12.94 -1.92
CA SER A 56 6.23 -14.03 -1.03
C SER A 56 4.97 -14.51 -0.28
N SER A 57 4.53 -15.72 -0.64
CA SER A 57 3.20 -16.34 -0.42
C SER A 57 2.07 -15.79 -1.30
N VAL A 58 1.43 -16.69 -2.06
CA VAL A 58 0.32 -16.38 -2.98
C VAL A 58 -0.93 -17.11 -2.51
N GLY A 59 -1.93 -16.33 -2.13
CA GLY A 59 -3.34 -16.68 -1.96
C GLY A 59 -4.15 -15.43 -2.26
N ASP A 60 -5.48 -15.46 -2.10
CA ASP A 60 -6.39 -14.32 -2.34
C ASP A 60 -6.25 -13.19 -1.28
N ALA A 61 -5.02 -12.90 -0.83
CA ALA A 61 -4.73 -11.79 0.06
C ALA A 61 -5.01 -10.48 -0.67
N ALA A 62 -6.20 -9.92 -0.44
CA ALA A 62 -6.63 -8.66 -1.01
C ALA A 62 -5.83 -7.51 -0.38
N VAL A 63 -5.18 -6.69 -1.19
CA VAL A 63 -4.63 -5.41 -0.70
C VAL A 63 -5.76 -4.39 -0.64
N ARG A 64 -5.77 -3.55 0.38
CA ARG A 64 -6.69 -2.41 0.48
C ARG A 64 -5.91 -1.11 0.57
N ALA A 65 -6.46 -0.05 -0.01
CA ALA A 65 -6.01 1.31 0.24
C ALA A 65 -6.91 1.92 1.30
N CYS A 66 -6.34 2.52 2.35
CA CYS A 66 -7.05 3.07 3.50
C CYS A 66 -6.58 4.51 3.75
N PRO A 67 -7.47 5.51 3.77
CA PRO A 67 -7.05 6.89 3.89
C PRO A 67 -6.43 7.16 5.26
N HIS A 68 -5.45 8.06 5.31
CA HIS A 68 -5.03 8.63 6.58
C HIS A 68 -5.92 9.83 6.92
N ARG A 69 -6.23 9.98 8.21
CA ARG A 69 -6.89 11.19 8.73
C ARG A 69 -5.89 12.26 9.17
N THR A 70 -4.61 11.89 9.33
CA THR A 70 -3.53 12.76 9.82
C THR A 70 -2.27 12.60 8.98
N ALA A 71 -1.37 13.58 9.03
CA ALA A 71 -0.14 13.62 8.26
C ALA A 71 1.09 13.09 9.04
N ASP A 72 0.87 12.13 9.94
CA ASP A 72 1.86 11.73 10.95
C ASP A 72 2.95 10.79 10.42
N TRP A 73 2.68 10.14 9.28
CA TRP A 73 3.64 9.25 8.63
C TRP A 73 4.72 10.04 7.88
N LYS A 74 5.91 9.46 7.83
CA LYS A 74 7.12 10.07 7.27
C LYS A 74 7.62 9.26 6.09
N ALA A 75 7.98 9.95 5.00
CA ALA A 75 8.53 9.32 3.81
C ALA A 75 9.98 8.83 4.03
N GLY A 76 10.37 7.79 3.29
CA GLY A 76 11.76 7.35 3.14
C GLY A 76 12.40 6.67 4.36
N ARG A 77 11.68 6.49 5.47
CA ARG A 77 12.21 5.81 6.66
C ARG A 77 11.22 4.81 7.24
N PRO A 78 11.70 3.71 7.82
CA PRO A 78 10.88 2.88 8.70
C PRO A 78 10.34 3.72 9.86
N GLN A 79 9.16 3.35 10.32
CA GLN A 79 8.51 3.96 11.47
C GLN A 79 7.56 2.96 12.13
N ALA A 80 7.15 3.24 13.36
CA ALA A 80 6.09 2.51 14.02
C ALA A 80 4.78 2.60 13.22
N VAL A 81 3.90 1.62 13.39
CA VAL A 81 2.58 1.60 12.74
C VAL A 81 1.85 2.92 12.95
N VAL A 82 1.49 3.56 11.84
CA VAL A 82 0.73 4.82 11.84
C VAL A 82 -0.76 4.52 11.66
N PRO A 83 -1.64 5.13 12.48
CA PRO A 83 -3.08 4.95 12.32
C PRO A 83 -3.59 5.33 10.92
N PHE A 84 -4.50 4.52 10.39
CA PHE A 84 -5.24 4.76 9.16
C PHE A 84 -6.72 4.46 9.40
N ASP A 85 -7.58 4.93 8.51
CA ASP A 85 -9.01 4.68 8.61
C ASP A 85 -9.38 3.32 7.99
N GLY A 86 -9.66 2.35 8.86
CA GLY A 86 -10.07 1.01 8.45
C GLY A 86 -11.47 0.95 7.81
N ALA A 87 -12.35 1.92 8.10
CA ALA A 87 -13.74 1.91 7.65
C ALA A 87 -13.85 2.33 6.18
N ASP A 88 -13.03 3.30 5.76
CA ASP A 88 -13.06 3.88 4.41
C ASP A 88 -12.06 3.23 3.44
N CYS A 89 -11.62 2.01 3.75
CA CYS A 89 -10.68 1.28 2.91
C CYS A 89 -11.35 0.78 1.62
N VAL A 90 -10.74 1.06 0.47
CA VAL A 90 -11.15 0.52 -0.83
C VAL A 90 -10.33 -0.73 -1.19
N PRO A 91 -10.97 -1.79 -1.71
CA PRO A 91 -10.25 -2.99 -2.15
C PRO A 91 -9.44 -2.71 -3.42
N GLY A 92 -8.26 -3.31 -3.51
CA GLY A 92 -7.49 -3.41 -4.73
C GLY A 92 -8.04 -4.54 -5.61
N VAL A 93 -8.12 -4.28 -6.91
CA VAL A 93 -8.47 -5.28 -7.93
C VAL A 93 -7.19 -5.76 -8.56
N ARG A 94 -6.91 -7.07 -8.48
CA ARG A 94 -5.73 -7.69 -9.09
C ARG A 94 -6.08 -8.30 -10.45
N THR A 95 -5.32 -7.96 -11.47
CA THR A 95 -5.38 -8.55 -12.82
C THR A 95 -3.97 -8.93 -13.24
N GLY A 96 -3.62 -10.22 -13.15
CA GLY A 96 -2.24 -10.69 -13.34
C GLY A 96 -1.29 -10.09 -12.30
N ASP A 97 -0.25 -9.40 -12.78
CA ASP A 97 0.75 -8.73 -11.94
C ASP A 97 0.47 -7.25 -11.74
N VAL A 98 -0.78 -6.82 -11.92
CA VAL A 98 -1.21 -5.44 -11.71
C VAL A 98 -2.28 -5.39 -10.65
N VAL A 99 -2.15 -4.46 -9.71
CA VAL A 99 -3.16 -4.13 -8.71
C VAL A 99 -3.64 -2.70 -8.93
N SER A 100 -4.94 -2.52 -9.06
CA SER A 100 -5.58 -1.21 -9.27
C SER A 100 -6.51 -0.83 -8.11
N PHE A 101 -6.50 0.44 -7.74
CA PHE A 101 -7.34 1.01 -6.67
C PHE A 101 -8.14 2.18 -7.20
N ASN A 102 -9.47 2.16 -7.01
CA ASN A 102 -10.33 3.30 -7.29
C ASN A 102 -10.39 4.22 -6.06
N LEU A 103 -9.67 5.34 -6.13
CA LEU A 103 -9.50 6.33 -5.06
C LEU A 103 -10.43 7.54 -5.25
N ALA A 104 -11.54 7.40 -5.98
CA ALA A 104 -12.48 8.50 -6.21
C ALA A 104 -13.00 9.13 -4.90
N GLY A 105 -13.20 8.32 -3.85
CA GLY A 105 -13.65 8.79 -2.53
C GLY A 105 -12.55 9.39 -1.64
N PHE A 106 -11.28 9.36 -2.06
CA PHE A 106 -10.17 9.86 -1.26
C PHE A 106 -9.98 11.35 -1.55
N SER A 107 -10.53 12.20 -0.67
CA SER A 107 -10.49 13.66 -0.79
C SER A 107 -9.07 14.23 -0.63
N ASP A 108 -8.24 13.66 0.25
CA ASP A 108 -6.87 14.13 0.53
C ASP A 108 -5.75 13.23 -0.04
N ARG A 109 -5.98 12.64 -1.22
CA ARG A 109 -4.98 11.76 -1.86
C ARG A 109 -3.67 12.46 -2.25
N ALA A 110 -3.72 13.78 -2.46
CA ALA A 110 -2.58 14.58 -2.89
C ALA A 110 -1.99 15.48 -1.79
N GLY A 111 -2.72 15.68 -0.69
CA GLY A 111 -2.23 16.48 0.42
C GLY A 111 -1.42 15.67 1.42
N PRO A 112 -1.20 16.23 2.61
CA PRO A 112 -0.18 15.74 3.52
C PRO A 112 -0.57 14.42 4.20
N ALA A 113 -1.86 14.07 4.29
CA ALA A 113 -2.29 12.83 4.92
C ALA A 113 -2.06 11.60 4.03
N GLY A 114 -2.41 11.63 2.74
CA GLY A 114 -2.23 10.47 1.86
C GLY A 114 -3.02 9.24 2.32
N PHE A 115 -2.50 8.03 2.08
CA PHE A 115 -3.14 6.77 2.48
C PHE A 115 -2.16 5.63 2.73
N ALA A 116 -2.65 4.59 3.39
CA ALA A 116 -1.95 3.34 3.65
C ALA A 116 -2.39 2.24 2.67
N LEU A 117 -1.46 1.38 2.28
CA LEU A 117 -1.72 0.10 1.64
C LEU A 117 -1.50 -1.01 2.67
N VAL A 118 -2.54 -1.82 2.87
CA VAL A 118 -2.57 -2.87 3.88
C VAL A 118 -3.06 -4.18 3.28
N VAL A 119 -2.67 -5.30 3.87
CA VAL A 119 -3.35 -6.58 3.58
C VAL A 119 -4.71 -6.56 4.27
N ALA A 120 -5.76 -6.95 3.55
CA ALA A 120 -7.08 -7.15 4.15
C ALA A 120 -6.97 -8.25 5.22
N PRO A 121 -7.60 -8.07 6.40
CA PRO A 121 -7.73 -9.17 7.34
C PRO A 121 -8.51 -10.29 6.65
N THR A 122 -7.85 -11.40 6.35
CA THR A 122 -8.53 -12.58 5.85
C THR A 122 -9.32 -13.18 7.01
N THR A 123 -10.61 -13.45 6.80
CA THR A 123 -11.43 -14.21 7.75
C THR A 123 -10.94 -15.65 7.94
N ALA A 124 -10.08 -16.13 7.04
CA ALA A 124 -9.35 -17.38 7.18
C ALA A 124 -8.08 -17.18 8.02
N THR A 125 -7.78 -18.18 8.84
CA THR A 125 -6.57 -18.40 9.63
C THR A 125 -5.31 -18.34 8.75
N VAL A 126 -4.88 -17.16 8.34
CA VAL A 126 -3.69 -17.00 7.51
C VAL A 126 -2.48 -16.96 8.43
N SER A 127 -1.96 -18.16 8.70
CA SER A 127 -0.59 -18.40 9.20
C SER A 127 0.48 -18.09 8.14
N ALA A 128 0.09 -17.58 6.96
CA ALA A 128 1.03 -17.26 5.89
C ALA A 128 1.62 -15.87 6.10
N THR A 129 2.95 -15.80 6.01
CA THR A 129 3.67 -14.54 5.86
C THR A 129 3.50 -14.07 4.43
N PHE A 130 2.74 -12.99 4.24
CA PHE A 130 2.50 -12.38 2.94
C PHE A 130 3.34 -11.13 2.78
N ARG A 131 3.92 -10.95 1.59
CA ARG A 131 4.63 -9.74 1.22
C ARG A 131 4.47 -9.46 -0.26
N LEU A 132 3.92 -8.29 -0.59
CA LEU A 132 3.92 -7.72 -1.94
C LEU A 132 4.84 -6.51 -1.95
N VAL A 133 5.71 -6.44 -2.96
CA VAL A 133 6.42 -5.21 -3.31
C VAL A 133 5.74 -4.60 -4.52
N LEU A 134 5.11 -3.43 -4.33
CA LEU A 134 4.37 -2.74 -5.39
C LEU A 134 5.21 -1.61 -6.01
N ARG A 135 5.25 -1.52 -7.33
CA ARG A 135 5.93 -0.44 -8.07
C ARG A 135 4.92 0.45 -8.79
N PRO A 136 5.09 1.79 -8.80
CA PRO A 136 4.31 2.65 -9.67
C PRO A 136 4.49 2.23 -11.13
N THR A 137 3.41 1.97 -11.86
CA THR A 137 3.51 1.74 -13.30
C THR A 137 4.01 3.02 -13.97
N ALA A 138 5.08 2.92 -14.76
CA ALA A 138 5.56 4.06 -15.53
C ALA A 138 4.39 4.63 -16.36
N PRO A 139 4.26 5.96 -16.48
CA PRO A 139 3.26 6.55 -17.34
C PRO A 139 3.68 6.32 -18.79
N GLY A 140 3.14 5.25 -19.40
CA GLY A 140 3.37 4.91 -20.80
C GLY A 140 4.31 3.72 -20.99
N ALA A 141 3.75 2.53 -20.93
CA ALA A 141 4.18 1.40 -21.75
C ALA A 141 2.91 0.65 -22.18
N MET A 142 2.08 1.32 -22.96
CA MET A 142 1.19 0.62 -23.88
C MET A 142 2.04 0.36 -25.12
N SER A 143 2.44 -0.89 -25.32
CA SER A 143 2.80 -1.40 -26.65
C SER A 143 1.53 -1.67 -27.44
#